data_AF-A0A2V8N619-F1
#
_entry.id   AF-A0A2V8N619-F1
#
_cell.length_a   1.000
_cell.length_b   1.000
_cell.length_c   1.000
_cell.angle_alpha   90.00
_cell.angle_beta   90.00
_cell.angle_gamma   90.00
#
_symmetry.space_group_name_H-M   'P 1'
#
loop_
_entity.id
_entity.type
_entity.pdbx_description
1 polymer ?
#
loop_
_entity_poly.entity_id
_entity_poly.type
_entity_poly.pdbx_seq_one_letter_code
_entity_poly.pdbx_strand_id
1 'polypeptide(L)'
;MKKGFLGLFLLASVSSTLAQTSGGAPPPSKRAEAYYHFSMARLLDEGGDWNKALDEYKKALELDPNNSLIYSEMAEGYWRNQHAREAIETAQKAVTLDPNNLDAHTLLKDIYMMA
;
A
#
# COMPACT_ATOMS: atom_id res chain seq x y z
N MET A 1 66.90 -19.34 -32.19
CA MET A 1 67.09 -19.92 -30.83
C MET A 1 66.71 -18.90 -29.78
N LYS A 2 65.62 -19.14 -29.05
CA LYS A 2 65.41 -18.89 -27.60
C LYS A 2 63.91 -18.81 -27.33
N LYS A 3 63.44 -19.81 -26.58
CA LYS A 3 62.09 -19.95 -26.04
C LYS A 3 61.95 -18.96 -24.87
N GLY A 4 60.84 -18.24 -24.80
CA GLY A 4 60.41 -17.49 -23.62
C GLY A 4 59.14 -18.14 -23.08
N PHE A 5 59.28 -18.82 -21.95
CA PHE A 5 58.24 -19.51 -21.18
C PHE A 5 57.94 -18.68 -19.92
N LEU A 6 56.74 -18.86 -19.38
CA LEU A 6 56.28 -18.46 -18.04
C LEU A 6 55.95 -16.96 -17.88
N GLY A 7 54.73 -16.55 -17.55
CA GLY A 7 53.77 -17.15 -16.64
C GLY A 7 53.73 -16.28 -15.38
N LEU A 8 52.79 -15.33 -15.30
CA LEU A 8 52.55 -14.57 -14.07
C LEU A 8 51.07 -14.18 -13.99
N PHE A 9 50.31 -15.02 -13.29
CA PHE A 9 49.01 -14.72 -12.68
C PHE A 9 49.29 -14.12 -11.29
N LEU A 10 48.78 -12.91 -10.98
CA LEU A 10 48.67 -12.25 -9.66
C LEU A 10 48.43 -10.75 -9.96
N LEU A 11 47.41 -10.01 -9.52
CA LEU A 11 46.44 -10.10 -8.44
C LEU A 11 45.16 -9.39 -8.91
N ALA A 12 44.00 -10.05 -8.86
CA ALA A 12 42.73 -9.34 -8.92
C ALA A 12 42.55 -8.62 -7.57
N SER A 13 42.65 -7.29 -7.58
CA SER A 13 42.30 -6.46 -6.43
C SER A 13 40.81 -6.61 -6.16
N VAL A 14 40.47 -7.42 -5.16
CA VAL A 14 39.15 -7.42 -4.52
C VAL A 14 39.01 -6.04 -3.88
N SER A 15 38.40 -5.11 -4.62
CA SER A 15 38.01 -3.82 -4.07
C SER A 15 36.84 -4.08 -3.14
N SER A 16 37.17 -4.26 -1.86
CA SER A 16 36.24 -4.32 -0.75
C SER A 16 35.49 -3.00 -0.65
N THR A 17 34.36 -2.89 -1.35
CA THR A 17 33.35 -1.89 -1.01
C THR A 17 32.68 -2.34 0.27
N LEU A 18 33.26 -1.96 1.41
CA LEU A 18 32.49 -1.75 2.63
C LEU A 18 31.52 -0.61 2.34
N ALA A 19 30.39 -0.93 1.73
CA ALA A 19 29.23 -0.06 1.73
C ALA A 19 28.84 0.10 3.21
N GLN A 20 29.27 1.22 3.79
CA GLN A 20 28.78 1.72 5.06
C GLN A 20 27.25 1.73 4.98
N THR A 21 26.60 0.78 5.65
CA THR A 21 25.20 0.92 6.01
C THR A 21 25.15 1.99 7.08
N SER A 22 25.03 3.24 6.65
CA SER A 22 24.63 4.35 7.51
C SER A 22 23.37 3.91 8.25
N GLY A 23 23.40 3.93 9.59
CA GLY A 23 22.34 3.48 10.49
C GLY A 23 21.07 4.34 10.46
N GLY A 24 20.46 4.48 9.29
CA GLY A 24 19.08 4.90 9.12
C GLY A 24 18.19 3.66 9.04
N ALA A 25 17.01 3.72 9.64
CA ALA A 25 15.99 2.70 9.43
C ALA A 25 15.83 2.47 7.91
N PRO A 26 15.68 1.21 7.45
CA PRO A 26 15.43 0.94 6.04
C PRO A 26 14.25 1.80 5.58
N PRO A 27 14.30 2.40 4.37
CA PRO A 27 13.22 3.23 3.89
C PRO A 27 11.91 2.44 4.00
N PRO A 28 10.82 3.07 4.49
CA PRO A 28 9.56 2.37 4.64
C PRO A 28 9.21 1.71 3.32
N SER A 29 8.85 0.42 3.38
CA SER A 29 8.34 -0.23 2.17
C SER A 29 7.13 0.55 1.67
N LYS A 30 6.86 0.54 0.36
CA LYS A 30 5.65 1.18 -0.21
C LYS A 30 4.39 0.80 0.57
N ARG A 31 4.35 -0.43 1.08
CA ARG A 31 3.27 -0.94 1.93
C ARG A 31 3.21 -0.25 3.29
N ALA A 32 4.35 0.00 3.94
CA ALA A 32 4.38 0.77 5.19
C ALA A 32 3.93 2.22 4.97
N GLU A 33 4.32 2.83 3.86
CA GLU A 33 3.85 4.17 3.47
C GLU A 33 2.34 4.18 3.16
N ALA A 34 1.83 3.13 2.50
CA ALA A 34 0.39 2.95 2.30
C ALA A 34 -0.36 2.90 3.64
N TYR A 35 0.14 2.13 4.62
CA TYR A 35 -0.46 2.05 5.95
C TYR A 35 -0.39 3.37 6.73
N TYR A 36 0.65 4.19 6.50
CA TYR A 36 0.72 5.54 7.06
C TYR A 36 -0.44 6.41 6.53
N HIS A 37 -0.59 6.49 5.21
CA HIS A 37 -1.70 7.24 4.58
C HIS A 37 -3.07 6.68 4.99
N PHE A 38 -3.23 5.35 5.05
CA PHE A 38 -4.46 4.72 5.54
C PHE A 38 -4.80 5.11 6.99
N SER A 39 -3.80 5.13 7.88
CA SER A 39 -4.00 5.53 9.28
C SER A 39 -4.39 7.01 9.39
N MET A 40 -3.77 7.87 8.59
CA MET A 40 -4.14 9.29 8.51
C MET A 40 -5.57 9.47 7.97
N ALA A 41 -5.96 8.70 6.95
CA ALA A 41 -7.30 8.72 6.39
C ALA A 41 -8.35 8.41 7.47
N ARG A 42 -8.14 7.34 8.24
CA ARG A 42 -9.04 6.98 9.34
C ARG A 42 -9.18 8.07 10.39
N LEU A 43 -8.07 8.66 10.82
CA LEU A 43 -8.08 9.75 11.81
C LEU A 43 -8.85 10.98 11.30
N LEU A 44 -8.69 11.32 10.02
CA LEU A 44 -9.41 12.44 9.40
C LEU A 44 -10.90 12.14 9.26
N ASP A 45 -11.27 10.92 8.90
CA ASP A 45 -12.65 10.48 8.75
C ASP A 45 -13.37 10.48 10.11
N GLU A 46 -12.74 9.91 11.15
CA GLU A 46 -13.22 9.98 12.54
C GLU A 46 -13.33 11.43 13.04
N GLY A 47 -12.46 12.32 12.55
CA GLY A 47 -12.50 13.76 12.82
C GLY A 47 -13.55 14.54 12.00
N GLY A 48 -14.25 13.88 11.07
CA GLY A 48 -15.27 14.47 10.20
C GLY A 48 -14.74 15.23 8.98
N ASP A 49 -13.42 15.24 8.75
CA ASP A 49 -12.81 15.86 7.57
C ASP A 49 -12.74 14.88 6.40
N TRP A 50 -13.92 14.47 5.93
CA TRP A 50 -14.11 13.42 4.92
C TRP A 50 -13.31 13.66 3.64
N ASN A 51 -13.25 14.91 3.16
CA ASN A 51 -12.55 15.23 1.92
C ASN A 51 -11.05 14.94 2.03
N LYS A 52 -10.42 15.31 3.15
CA LYS A 52 -9.01 14.99 3.38
C LYS A 52 -8.81 13.50 3.64
N ALA A 53 -9.74 12.85 4.34
CA ALA A 53 -9.69 11.41 4.52
C ALA A 53 -9.66 10.68 3.18
N LEU A 54 -10.53 11.08 2.25
CA LEU A 54 -10.59 10.49 0.91
C LEU A 54 -9.29 10.68 0.12
N ASP A 55 -8.64 11.85 0.23
CA ASP A 55 -7.35 12.09 -0.40
C ASP A 55 -6.25 11.16 0.18
N GLU A 56 -6.25 10.94 1.49
CA GLU A 56 -5.32 10.02 2.14
C GLU A 56 -5.61 8.55 1.79
N TYR A 57 -6.89 8.15 1.69
CA TYR A 57 -7.28 6.82 1.19
C TYR A 57 -6.76 6.58 -0.23
N LYS A 58 -6.89 7.58 -1.13
CA LYS A 58 -6.39 7.48 -2.50
C LYS A 58 -4.86 7.31 -2.55
N LYS A 59 -4.11 8.09 -1.78
CA LYS A 59 -2.64 7.93 -1.68
C LYS A 59 -2.26 6.55 -1.16
N ALA A 60 -2.98 6.03 -0.17
CA ALA A 60 -2.75 4.69 0.33
C ALA A 60 -2.97 3.63 -0.76
N LEU A 61 -4.02 3.77 -1.57
CA LEU A 61 -4.33 2.88 -2.69
C LEU A 61 -3.40 3.06 -3.91
N GLU A 62 -2.81 4.24 -4.12
CA GLU A 62 -1.74 4.41 -5.12
C GLU A 62 -0.50 3.58 -4.78
N LEU A 63 -0.23 3.41 -3.48
CA LEU A 63 0.92 2.66 -2.97
C LEU A 63 0.63 1.16 -2.80
N ASP A 64 -0.60 0.79 -2.44
CA ASP A 64 -1.08 -0.60 -2.30
C ASP A 64 -2.46 -0.80 -2.96
N PRO A 65 -2.51 -0.89 -4.31
CA PRO A 65 -3.76 -0.86 -5.08
C PRO A 65 -4.63 -2.12 -4.96
N ASN A 66 -4.15 -3.14 -4.26
CA ASN A 66 -4.87 -4.41 -4.09
C ASN A 66 -5.29 -4.64 -2.63
N ASN A 67 -5.21 -3.61 -1.78
CA ASN A 67 -5.53 -3.74 -0.37
C ASN A 67 -7.05 -3.67 -0.13
N SER A 68 -7.68 -4.83 0.00
CA SER A 68 -9.13 -4.94 0.21
C SER A 68 -9.63 -4.19 1.44
N LEU A 69 -8.84 -4.15 2.52
CA LEU A 69 -9.17 -3.44 3.77
C LEU A 69 -9.29 -1.93 3.55
N ILE A 70 -8.37 -1.33 2.78
CA ILE A 70 -8.41 0.11 2.50
C ILE A 70 -9.64 0.45 1.65
N TYR A 71 -9.98 -0.40 0.69
CA TYR A 71 -11.21 -0.24 -0.09
C TYR A 71 -12.46 -0.35 0.78
N SER A 72 -12.56 -1.33 1.70
CA SER A 72 -13.75 -1.49 2.54
C SER A 72 -13.96 -0.30 3.49
N GLU A 73 -12.89 0.24 4.05
CA GLU A 73 -12.93 1.42 4.92
C GLU A 73 -13.29 2.70 4.15
N MET A 74 -12.72 2.90 2.97
CA MET A 74 -13.09 4.01 2.09
C MET A 74 -14.57 3.91 1.66
N ALA A 75 -15.07 2.70 1.41
CA ALA A 75 -16.47 2.47 1.07
C ALA A 75 -17.41 2.82 2.23
N GLU A 76 -17.06 2.47 3.47
CA GLU A 76 -17.81 2.86 4.66
C GLU A 76 -17.84 4.39 4.80
N GLY A 77 -16.70 5.04 4.59
CA GLY A 77 -16.61 6.50 4.57
C GLY A 77 -17.54 7.13 3.52
N TYR A 78 -17.57 6.62 2.30
CA TYR A 78 -18.53 7.07 1.28
C TYR A 78 -19.98 6.89 1.73
N TRP A 79 -20.29 5.74 2.35
CA TRP A 79 -21.64 5.45 2.83
C TRP A 79 -22.09 6.44 3.91
N ARG A 80 -21.25 6.70 4.93
CA ARG A 80 -21.51 7.68 5.99
C ARG A 80 -21.72 9.09 5.45
N ASN A 81 -21.04 9.43 4.36
CA ASN A 81 -21.13 10.72 3.70
C ASN A 81 -22.20 10.77 2.58
N GLN A 82 -23.15 9.82 2.55
CA GLN A 82 -24.28 9.78 1.60
C GLN A 82 -23.90 9.61 0.12
N HIS A 83 -22.68 9.16 -0.17
CA HIS A 83 -22.22 8.84 -1.52
C HIS A 83 -22.47 7.35 -1.82
N ALA A 84 -23.76 6.98 -1.90
CA ALA A 84 -24.18 5.58 -1.94
C ALA A 84 -23.64 4.82 -3.16
N ARG A 85 -23.55 5.46 -4.33
CA ARG A 85 -23.03 4.82 -5.55
C ARG A 85 -21.56 4.46 -5.37
N GLU A 86 -20.75 5.42 -4.95
CA GLU A 86 -19.32 5.26 -4.71
C GLU A 86 -19.05 4.23 -3.62
N ALA A 87 -19.88 4.19 -2.56
CA ALA A 87 -19.80 3.17 -1.52
C ALA A 87 -19.98 1.76 -2.09
N ILE A 88 -21.02 1.53 -2.91
CA ILE A 88 -21.28 0.23 -3.53
C ILE A 88 -20.13 -0.18 -4.46
N GLU A 89 -19.71 0.70 -5.36
CA GLU A 89 -18.64 0.42 -6.32
C GLU A 89 -17.32 0.09 -5.60
N THR A 90 -17.00 0.84 -4.55
CA THR A 90 -15.78 0.66 -3.76
C THR A 90 -15.83 -0.62 -2.91
N ALA A 91 -16.97 -0.93 -2.27
CA ALA A 91 -17.13 -2.16 -1.52
C ALA A 91 -17.10 -3.40 -2.42
N GLN A 92 -17.68 -3.32 -3.63
CA GLN A 92 -17.60 -4.40 -4.61
C GLN A 92 -16.17 -4.65 -5.08
N LYS A 93 -15.35 -3.59 -5.18
CA LYS A 93 -13.92 -3.71 -5.46
C LYS A 93 -13.19 -4.45 -4.33
N ALA A 94 -13.50 -4.14 -3.06
CA ALA A 94 -12.94 -4.85 -1.91
C ALA A 94 -13.26 -6.35 -1.95
N VAL A 95 -14.53 -6.73 -2.21
CA VAL A 95 -14.97 -8.14 -2.36
C VAL A 95 -14.28 -8.83 -3.55
N THR A 96 -14.05 -8.10 -4.64
CA THR A 96 -13.35 -8.66 -5.81
C THR A 96 -11.88 -8.98 -5.50
N LEU A 97 -11.22 -8.14 -4.70
CA LEU A 97 -9.82 -8.32 -4.29
C LEU A 97 -9.68 -9.39 -3.21
N ASP A 98 -10.61 -9.41 -2.26
CA ASP A 98 -10.68 -10.41 -1.20
C ASP A 98 -12.14 -10.85 -1.00
N PRO A 99 -12.53 -12.01 -1.55
CA PRO A 99 -13.88 -12.55 -1.40
C PRO A 99 -14.30 -12.82 0.05
N ASN A 100 -13.36 -12.85 1.00
CA ASN A 100 -13.64 -13.09 2.42
C ASN A 100 -13.63 -11.80 3.26
N ASN A 101 -13.52 -10.61 2.64
CA ASN A 101 -13.58 -9.34 3.36
C ASN A 101 -14.99 -9.14 3.97
N LEU A 102 -15.10 -9.44 5.27
CA LEU A 102 -16.36 -9.44 6.01
C LEU A 102 -16.99 -8.04 6.08
N ASP A 103 -16.17 -7.00 6.23
CA ASP A 103 -16.63 -5.62 6.36
C ASP A 103 -17.29 -5.15 5.05
N ALA A 104 -16.67 -5.47 3.91
CA ALA A 104 -17.22 -5.14 2.59
C ALA A 104 -18.56 -5.86 2.33
N HIS A 105 -18.67 -7.14 2.67
CA HIS A 105 -19.93 -7.89 2.55
C HIS A 105 -21.01 -7.33 3.47
N THR A 106 -20.64 -6.99 4.70
CA THR A 106 -21.57 -6.42 5.69
C THR A 106 -22.11 -5.08 5.19
N LEU A 107 -21.22 -4.21 4.70
CA LEU A 107 -21.59 -2.92 4.14
C LEU A 107 -22.51 -3.06 2.92
N LEU A 108 -22.17 -3.93 1.95
CA LEU A 108 -23.03 -4.16 0.77
C LEU A 108 -24.42 -4.68 1.16
N LYS A 109 -24.46 -5.64 2.10
CA LYS A 109 -25.73 -6.15 2.64
C LYS A 109 -26.55 -5.03 3.28
N ASP A 110 -25.92 -4.18 4.09
CA ASP A 110 -26.63 -3.07 4.75
C ASP A 110 -27.14 -2.05 3.72
N ILE A 111 -26.33 -1.68 2.73
CA ILE A 111 -26.74 -0.76 1.65
C ILE A 111 -27.92 -1.33 0.86
N TYR A 112 -27.86 -2.59 0.42
CA TYR A 112 -28.92 -3.20 -0.39
C TYR A 112 -30.21 -3.46 0.38
N MET A 113 -30.15 -3.58 1.70
CA MET A 113 -31.34 -3.70 2.54
C MET A 113 -32.02 -2.35 2.82
N MET A 114 -31.30 -1.23 2.62
CA MET A 114 -31.80 0.13 2.84
C MET A 114 -32.24 0.85 1.56
N ALA A 115 -31.85 0.34 0.38
CA ALA A 115 -32.22 0.85 -0.94
C ALA A 115 -33.55 0.28 -1.45
#